data_AF-A0ABD1IKC9-F1
#
_entry.id   AF-A0ABD1IKC9-F1
#
_cell.length_a   1.000
_cell.length_b   1.000
_cell.length_c   1.000
_cell.angle_alpha   90.00
_cell.angle_beta   90.00
_cell.angle_gamma   90.00
#
_symmetry.space_group_name_H-M   'P 1'
#
loop_
_entity.id
_entity.type
_entity.pdbx_description
1 polymer ?
#
loop_
_entity_poly.entity_id
_entity_poly.type
_entity_poly.pdbx_seq_one_letter_code
_entity_poly.pdbx_strand_id
1 'polypeptide(L)' 'MDTSLNQQQAVCGKESIDLLNCVAQSSFDQEKCLSLLQALRQCVINKKVKKFSLAADTREHPDSSGKKHT' A
#
# COMPACT_ATOMS: atom_id res chain seq x y z
N MET A 1 -24.67 12.57 1.69
CA MET A 1 -23.21 12.66 1.92
C MET A 1 -22.52 12.01 0.72
N ASP A 2 -22.25 12.84 -0.29
CA ASP A 2 -21.61 12.42 -1.54
C ASP A 2 -20.09 12.55 -1.34
N THR A 3 -19.39 11.41 -1.32
CA THR A 3 -17.94 11.34 -1.08
C THR A 3 -17.20 11.79 -2.34
N SER A 4 -17.16 13.10 -2.55
CA SER A 4 -16.26 13.77 -3.49
C SER A 4 -14.85 13.84 -2.88
N LEU A 5 -14.21 12.68 -2.75
CA LEU A 5 -12.75 12.55 -2.60
C LEU A 5 -12.22 12.04 -3.93
N ASN A 6 -12.27 12.93 -4.92
CA ASN A 6 -11.73 12.68 -6.24
C ASN A 6 -10.20 12.61 -6.16
N GLN A 7 -9.72 11.37 -5.99
CA GLN A 7 -8.74 10.77 -6.89
C GLN A 7 -7.34 11.41 -6.94
N GLN A 8 -6.62 11.40 -5.83
CA GLN A 8 -5.27 10.85 -5.92
C GLN A 8 -5.43 9.33 -5.90
N GLN A 9 -5.72 8.73 -7.06
CA GLN A 9 -5.69 7.28 -7.17
C GLN A 9 -4.32 6.82 -6.65
N ALA A 10 -4.32 6.15 -5.51
CA ALA A 10 -3.11 5.56 -4.96
C ALA A 10 -2.44 4.76 -6.08
N VAL A 11 -1.16 4.99 -6.30
CA VAL A 11 -0.44 4.36 -7.39
C VAL A 11 -0.55 2.84 -7.25
N CYS A 12 -1.06 2.16 -8.28
CA CYS A 12 -1.36 0.72 -8.27
C CYS A 12 -2.41 0.27 -7.23
N GLY A 13 -3.25 1.19 -6.75
CA GLY A 13 -4.26 0.93 -5.73
C GLY A 13 -5.34 -0.05 -6.20
N LYS A 14 -5.74 0.01 -7.47
CA LYS A 14 -6.71 -0.93 -8.05
C LYS A 14 -6.18 -2.36 -8.03
N GLU A 15 -4.95 -2.58 -8.52
CA GLU A 15 -4.28 -3.88 -8.50
C GLU A 15 -4.09 -4.41 -7.07
N SER A 16 -3.83 -3.50 -6.12
CA SER A 16 -3.69 -3.86 -4.70
C SER A 16 -5.02 -4.34 -4.11
N ILE A 17 -6.11 -3.62 -4.39
CA ILE A 17 -7.46 -3.99 -3.94
C ILE A 17 -7.88 -5.33 -4.56
N ASP A 18 -7.61 -5.55 -5.84
CA ASP A 18 -7.98 -6.79 -6.52
C ASP A 18 -7.26 -8.01 -5.92
N LEU A 19 -5.96 -7.89 -5.65
CA LEU A 19 -5.19 -8.92 -4.95
C LEU A 19 -5.73 -9.19 -3.54
N LEU A 20 -6.02 -8.14 -2.76
CA LEU A 20 -6.57 -8.28 -1.41
C LEU A 20 -7.93 -8.99 -1.44
N ASN A 21 -8.80 -8.62 -2.38
CA ASN A 21 -10.08 -9.28 -2.60
C ASN A 21 -9.92 -10.74 -3.06
N CYS A 22 -8.84 -11.06 -3.78
CA CYS A 22 -8.51 -12.43 -4.15
C CYS A 22 -8.17 -13.28 -2.93
N VAL A 23 -7.30 -12.78 -2.05
CA VAL A 23 -6.89 -13.48 -0.83
C VAL A 23 -8.04 -13.61 0.19
N ALA A 24 -8.97 -12.65 0.20
CA ALA A 24 -10.14 -12.67 1.07
C ALA A 24 -11.27 -13.62 0.61
N GLN A 25 -11.19 -14.18 -0.60
CA GLN A 25 -12.19 -15.14 -1.08
C GLN A 25 -12.11 -16.45 -0.29
N SER A 26 -13.29 -16.98 0.11
CA SER A 26 -13.39 -18.23 0.87
C SER A 26 -12.79 -19.43 0.12
N SER A 27 -12.95 -19.47 -1.21
CA SER A 27 -12.27 -20.41 -2.09
C SER A 27 -11.01 -19.77 -2.62
N PHE A 28 -9.88 -20.05 -1.97
CA PHE A 28 -8.59 -19.50 -2.37
C PHE A 28 -8.15 -20.07 -3.72
N ASP A 29 -8.10 -19.21 -4.73
CA ASP A 29 -7.68 -19.56 -6.09
C ASP A 29 -6.25 -19.06 -6.34
N GLN A 30 -5.28 -19.93 -6.07
CA GLN A 30 -3.87 -19.56 -6.01
C GLN A 30 -3.36 -18.97 -7.34
N GLU A 31 -3.73 -19.57 -8.46
CA GLU A 31 -3.29 -19.12 -9.79
C GLU A 31 -3.83 -17.73 -10.13
N LYS A 32 -5.11 -17.50 -9.81
CA LYS A 32 -5.74 -16.18 -9.97
C LYS A 32 -5.04 -15.13 -9.10
N CYS A 33 -4.81 -15.41 -7.82
CA CYS A 33 -4.15 -14.45 -6.94
C CYS A 33 -2.68 -14.20 -7.34
N LEU A 34 -1.98 -15.22 -7.84
CA LEU A 34 -0.63 -15.07 -8.39
C LEU A 34 -0.61 -14.16 -9.63
N SER A 35 -1.58 -14.29 -10.54
CA SER A 35 -1.71 -13.39 -11.69
C SER A 35 -1.89 -11.94 -11.26
N LEU A 36 -2.75 -11.70 -10.27
CA LEU A 36 -2.99 -10.36 -9.71
C LEU A 36 -1.75 -9.78 -9.01
N LEU A 37 -0.98 -10.62 -8.32
CA LEU A 37 0.31 -10.22 -7.75
C LEU A 37 1.31 -9.81 -8.83
N GLN A 38 1.36 -10.52 -9.96
CA GLN A 38 2.23 -10.15 -11.08
C GLN A 38 1.81 -8.81 -11.69
N ALA A 39 0.51 -8.59 -11.87
CA ALA A 39 -0.03 -7.31 -12.35
C ALA A 39 0.34 -6.14 -11.41
N LEU A 40 0.18 -6.33 -10.11
CA LEU A 40 0.58 -5.35 -9.10
C LEU A 40 2.08 -5.05 -9.19
N ARG A 41 2.92 -6.09 -9.26
CA ARG A 41 4.38 -5.93 -9.39
C ARG A 41 4.75 -5.13 -10.64
N GLN A 42 4.11 -5.41 -11.78
CA GLN A 42 4.34 -4.68 -13.02
C GLN A 42 3.98 -3.20 -12.87
N CYS A 43 2.83 -2.88 -12.26
CA CYS A 43 2.45 -1.50 -12.02
C CYS A 43 3.48 -0.77 -11.14
N VAL A 44 3.90 -1.38 -10.03
CA VAL A 44 4.86 -0.76 -9.08
C VAL A 44 6.18 -0.43 -9.75
N ILE A 45 6.71 -1.38 -10.53
CA ILE A 45 7.96 -1.20 -11.28
C ILE A 45 7.80 -0.10 -12.32
N ASN A 46 6.72 -0.14 -13.10
CA ASN A 46 6.48 0.82 -14.19
C ASN A 46 6.25 2.24 -13.68
N LYS A 47 5.55 2.39 -12.54
CA LYS A 47 5.27 3.68 -11.89
C LYS A 47 6.41 4.15 -10.98
N LYS A 48 7.51 3.40 -10.89
CA LYS A 48 8.71 3.73 -10.08
C LYS A 48 8.35 4.09 -8.63
N VAL A 49 7.42 3.37 -8.02
CA VAL A 49 7.03 3.63 -6.63
C VAL A 49 8.17 3.19 -5.71
N LYS A 50 8.79 4.15 -5.02
CA LYS A 50 9.97 3.89 -4.17
C LYS A 50 9.61 3.43 -2.76
N LYS A 51 8.45 3.85 -2.24
CA LYS A 51 7.96 3.52 -0.89
C LYS A 51 6.43 3.60 -0.86
N PHE A 52 5.79 2.55 -0.35
CA PHE A 52 4.43 2.62 0.15
C PHE A 52 4.50 2.81 1.65
N SER A 53 3.78 3.79 2.18
CA SER A 53 3.58 3.95 3.61
C SER A 53 2.13 3.61 3.92
N LEU A 54 1.91 2.74 4.90
CA LEU A 54 0.58 2.59 5.48
C LEU A 54 0.28 3.87 6.27
N ALA A 55 -0.92 4.39 6.16
CA ALA A 55 -1.34 5.59 6.88
C ALA A 55 -1.55 5.26 8.37
N ALA A 56 -0.45 5.07 9.11
CA ALA A 56 -0.37 5.10 10.56
C ALA A 56 1.11 4.99 10.97
N ASP A 57 1.81 6.12 11.01
CA ASP A 57 2.70 6.49 12.13
C ASP A 57 3.09 7.96 11.98
N THR A 58 2.08 8.84 11.98
CA THR A 58 2.27 10.20 12.50
C THR A 58 2.19 10.12 14.03
N ARG A 59 3.03 9.27 14.63
CA ARG A 59 3.51 9.49 15.98
C ARG A 59 4.89 10.06 15.78
N GLU A 60 4.96 11.37 15.97
CA GLU A 60 6.19 12.13 15.95
C GLU A 60 7.24 11.34 16.72
N HIS A 61 8.28 10.90 16.01
CA HIS A 61 9.49 10.42 16.64
C HIS A 61 10.07 11.66 17.34
N PRO A 62 10.07 11.77 18.68
CA PRO A 62 10.89 12.79 19.28
C PRO A 62 12.33 12.36 18.98
N ASP A 63 13.00 13.18 18.19
CA ASP A 63 14.44 13.22 18.09
C ASP A 63 15.01 13.17 19.52
N SER A 64 15.47 12.00 19.96
CA SER A 64 16.29 11.91 21.16
C SER A 64 17.71 12.24 20.74
N SER A 65 17.91 13.51 20.37
CA SER A 65 19.23 14.13 20.33
C SER A 65 19.86 13.98 21.71
N GLY A 66 20.97 13.24 21.76
CA GLY A 66 21.78 13.16 22.94
C GLY A 66 22.21 14.54 23.43
N LYS A 67 21.99 14.81 24.72
CA LYS A 67 22.86 15.67 25.52
C LYS A 67 23.02 15.05 26.90
N LYS A 68 24.12 14.33 27.07
CA LYS A 68 24.73 14.04 28.37
C LYS A 68 25.26 15.38 28.87
N HIS A 69 24.69 15.92 29.95
CA HIS A 69 25.27 17.06 30.65
C HIS A 69 25.48 16.66 32.11
N THR A 70 26.69 16.99 32.56
CA THR A 70 27.31 16.89 33.89
C THR A 70 26.38 16.81 35.09
#